data_AF-X1DVK5-F1
#
_entry.id   AF-X1DVK5-F1
#
_cell.length_a   1.000
_cell.length_b   1.000
_cell.length_c   1.000
_cell.angle_alpha   90.00
_cell.angle_beta   90.00
_cell.angle_gamma   90.00
#
_symmetry.space_group_name_H-M   'P 1'
#
loop_
_entity.id
_entity.type
_entity.pdbx_description
1 polymer ?
#
loop_
_entity_poly.entity_id
_entity_poly.type
_entity_poly.pdbx_seq_one_letter_code
_entity_poly.pdbx_strand_id
1 'polypeptide(L)'
;MATVINDKAGLQDMDLDLAGDYILGGNIDASGAAFTPVGDNVSPFTGTLYGAGYIISGLNMSIAGDYNGLFGYTDGAIISNLTLADFDIT
;
A
#
# COMPACT_ATOMS: atom_id res chain seq x y z
N MET A 1 -13.65 12.87 0.81
CA MET A 1 -12.83 13.03 2.04
C MET A 1 -11.88 11.85 2.06
N ALA A 2 -10.62 12.03 2.42
CA ALA A 2 -9.66 10.92 2.42
C ALA A 2 -9.95 9.94 3.56
N THR A 3 -9.82 8.64 3.27
CA THR A 3 -9.89 7.54 4.23
C THR A 3 -8.58 7.49 5.02
N VAL A 4 -8.67 7.47 6.35
CA VAL A 4 -7.49 7.42 7.22
C VAL A 4 -7.08 5.96 7.46
N ILE A 5 -5.85 5.62 7.11
CA ILE A 5 -5.27 4.29 7.30
C ILE A 5 -4.43 4.29 8.57
N ASN A 6 -4.78 3.41 9.53
CA ASN A 6 -4.13 3.35 10.84
C ASN A 6 -3.36 2.05 11.09
N ASP A 7 -3.54 1.05 10.23
CA ASP A 7 -2.95 -0.27 10.40
C ASP A 7 -2.80 -0.99 9.05
N LYS A 8 -2.21 -2.19 9.09
CA LYS A 8 -2.05 -3.04 7.91
C LYS A 8 -3.38 -3.42 7.26
N ALA A 9 -4.44 -3.62 8.03
CA ALA A 9 -5.74 -3.99 7.48
C ALA A 9 -6.27 -2.85 6.60
N GLY A 10 -6.14 -1.59 7.04
CA GLY A 10 -6.51 -0.44 6.24
C GLY A 10 -5.68 -0.29 4.95
N LEU A 11 -4.42 -0.74 4.92
CA LEU A 11 -3.66 -0.81 3.67
C LEU A 11 -4.24 -1.85 2.71
N GLN A 12 -4.70 -2.99 3.21
CA GLN A 12 -5.33 -4.04 2.40
C GLN A 12 -6.73 -3.63 1.93
N ASP A 13 -7.48 -2.89 2.76
CA ASP A 13 -8.81 -2.40 2.43
C ASP A 13 -8.80 -1.35 1.30
N MET A 14 -7.62 -0.83 0.91
CA MET A 14 -7.49 0.01 -0.29
C MET A 14 -7.93 -0.72 -1.56
N ASP A 15 -7.86 -2.06 -1.58
CA ASP A 15 -8.29 -2.87 -2.71
C ASP A 15 -9.82 -2.89 -2.90
N LEU A 16 -10.57 -2.48 -1.85
CA LEU A 16 -12.02 -2.32 -1.93
C LEU A 16 -12.44 -1.07 -2.72
N ASP A 17 -11.55 -0.08 -2.85
CA ASP A 17 -11.78 1.15 -3.63
C ASP A 17 -10.46 1.69 -4.23
N LEU A 18 -10.03 1.08 -5.32
CA LEU A 18 -8.76 1.39 -6.00
C LEU A 18 -8.64 2.83 -6.54
N ALA A 19 -9.74 3.59 -6.59
CA ALA A 19 -9.77 4.99 -7.00
C ALA A 19 -9.88 5.96 -5.80
N GLY A 20 -9.88 5.42 -4.57
CA GLY A 20 -10.07 6.20 -3.35
C GLY A 20 -8.92 7.14 -3.02
N ASP A 21 -9.22 8.13 -2.17
CA ASP A 21 -8.23 9.01 -1.57
C ASP A 21 -7.87 8.51 -0.16
N TYR A 22 -6.58 8.28 0.09
CA TYR A 22 -6.09 7.70 1.34
C TYR A 22 -5.01 8.57 1.98
N ILE A 23 -5.01 8.60 3.31
CA ILE A 23 -3.97 9.26 4.11
C ILE A 23 -3.54 8.36 5.27
N LEU A 24 -2.24 8.27 5.53
CA LEU A 24 -1.76 7.57 6.73
C LEU A 24 -2.10 8.38 7.98
N GLY A 25 -2.73 7.74 8.95
CA GLY A 25 -3.03 8.30 10.28
C GLY A 25 -1.93 8.07 11.32
N GLY A 26 -0.93 7.26 10.99
CA GLY A 26 0.18 6.91 11.86
C GLY A 26 1.19 6.00 11.15
N ASN A 27 2.26 5.65 11.85
CA ASN A 27 3.18 4.61 11.36
C ASN A 27 2.47 3.26 11.32
N ILE A 28 2.69 2.50 10.25
CA ILE A 28 2.08 1.20 10.04
C ILE A 28 3.14 0.12 10.01
N ASP A 29 3.00 -0.86 10.89
CA ASP A 29 3.75 -2.11 10.83
C ASP A 29 3.01 -3.11 9.93
N ALA A 30 3.58 -3.38 8.76
CA ALA A 30 3.06 -4.33 7.78
C ALA A 30 3.60 -5.77 7.98
N SER A 31 4.38 -6.03 9.03
CA SER A 31 5.01 -7.33 9.28
C SER A 31 4.03 -8.44 9.71
N GLY A 32 4.56 -9.66 9.81
CA GLY A 32 3.86 -10.84 10.29
C GLY A 32 2.99 -11.49 9.22
N ALA A 33 1.69 -11.18 9.21
CA ALA A 33 0.74 -11.82 8.29
C ALA A 33 0.97 -11.41 6.82
N ALA A 34 0.65 -12.31 5.90
CA ALA A 34 0.73 -12.11 4.47
C ALA A 34 0.04 -10.81 4.02
N PHE A 35 0.62 -10.18 3.01
CA PHE A 35 0.14 -8.94 2.41
C PHE A 35 -0.08 -9.19 0.92
N THR A 36 -1.26 -8.86 0.41
CA THR A 36 -1.55 -8.89 -1.02
C THR A 36 -1.24 -7.50 -1.59
N PRO A 37 -0.47 -7.38 -2.69
CA PRO A 37 -0.26 -6.08 -3.32
C PRO A 37 -1.60 -5.40 -3.65
N VAL A 38 -1.71 -4.10 -3.39
CA VAL A 38 -2.93 -3.33 -3.70
C VAL A 38 -3.01 -3.11 -5.21
N GLY A 39 -4.14 -3.50 -5.80
CA GLY A 39 -4.36 -3.48 -7.24
C GLY A 39 -3.46 -4.46 -8.02
N ASP A 40 -3.83 -4.72 -9.27
CA ASP A 40 -3.11 -5.60 -10.18
C ASP A 40 -3.10 -5.06 -11.61
N ASN A 41 -2.48 -5.78 -12.54
CA ASN A 41 -2.36 -5.35 -13.94
C ASN A 41 -3.69 -5.29 -14.71
N VAL A 42 -4.78 -5.84 -14.16
CA VAL A 42 -6.14 -5.79 -14.72
C VAL A 42 -6.94 -4.67 -14.06
N SER A 43 -6.78 -4.48 -12.75
CA SER A 43 -7.44 -3.49 -11.92
C SER A 43 -6.38 -2.69 -11.16
N PRO A 44 -5.76 -1.68 -11.81
CA PRO A 44 -4.67 -0.93 -11.21
C PRO A 44 -5.18 -0.01 -10.10
N PHE A 45 -4.32 0.30 -9.14
CA PHE A 45 -4.56 1.41 -8.22
C PHE A 45 -4.46 2.73 -9.01
N THR A 46 -5.51 3.55 -8.92
CA THR A 46 -5.65 4.82 -9.66
C THR A 46 -5.87 6.03 -8.74
N GLY A 47 -6.06 5.77 -7.45
CA GLY A 47 -6.36 6.78 -6.44
C GLY A 47 -5.14 7.53 -5.90
N THR A 48 -5.30 8.06 -4.69
CA THR A 48 -4.27 8.85 -4.00
C THR A 48 -3.84 8.15 -2.72
N LEU A 49 -2.53 8.04 -2.46
CA LEU A 49 -2.00 7.71 -1.14
C LEU A 49 -1.05 8.82 -0.66
N TYR A 50 -1.46 9.51 0.41
CA TYR A 50 -0.65 10.52 1.08
C TYR A 50 -0.06 9.98 2.38
N GLY A 51 1.26 9.83 2.44
CA GLY A 51 1.95 9.26 3.60
C GLY A 51 2.00 10.17 4.83
N ALA A 52 1.74 11.48 4.66
CA ALA A 52 1.69 12.47 5.74
C ALA A 52 2.93 12.52 6.68
N GLY A 53 4.08 12.03 6.21
CA GLY A 53 5.33 11.95 7.00
C GLY A 53 5.43 10.71 7.89
N TYR A 54 4.47 9.78 7.82
CA TYR A 54 4.52 8.50 8.51
C TYR A 54 5.22 7.42 7.68
N ILE A 55 5.56 6.32 8.35
CA ILE A 55 6.32 5.20 7.78
C ILE A 55 5.42 3.97 7.67
N ILE A 56 5.49 3.27 6.54
CA ILE A 56 5.06 1.87 6.44
C ILE A 56 6.32 1.01 6.56
N SER A 57 6.32 0.03 7.46
CA SER A 57 7.51 -0.80 7.71
C SER A 57 7.25 -2.29 7.71
N GLY A 58 8.29 -3.10 7.50
CA GLY A 58 8.25 -4.53 7.78
C GLY A 58 7.50 -5.38 6.74
N LEU A 59 7.23 -4.82 5.55
CA LEU A 59 6.63 -5.59 4.47
C LEU A 59 7.61 -6.66 3.97
N ASN A 60 7.26 -7.93 4.17
CA ASN A 60 8.05 -9.07 3.73
C ASN A 60 7.23 -9.89 2.75
N MET A 61 7.78 -10.16 1.58
CA MET A 61 7.07 -10.80 0.49
C MET A 61 8.02 -11.71 -0.30
N SER A 62 7.63 -12.98 -0.42
CA SER A 62 8.34 -13.98 -1.23
C SER A 62 7.32 -14.71 -2.09
N ILE A 63 6.86 -14.04 -3.15
CA ILE A 63 5.92 -14.60 -4.11
C ILE A 63 6.56 -14.65 -5.50
N ALA A 64 6.41 -15.80 -6.15
CA ALA A 64 6.90 -15.97 -7.51
C ALA A 64 6.01 -15.18 -8.50
N GLY A 65 6.62 -14.33 -9.32
CA GLY A 65 5.93 -13.55 -10.34
C GLY A 65 6.35 -12.09 -10.37
N ASP A 66 5.74 -11.34 -11.28
CA ASP A 66 5.83 -9.89 -11.33
C ASP A 66 4.75 -9.25 -10.42
N TYR A 67 4.80 -7.93 -10.24
CA TYR A 67 3.78 -7.16 -9.49
C TYR A 67 3.81 -7.37 -7.97
N ASN A 68 5.01 -7.52 -7.41
CA ASN A 68 5.24 -7.63 -5.98
C ASN A 68 5.50 -6.25 -5.33
N GLY A 69 4.94 -6.04 -4.14
CA GLY A 69 5.18 -4.85 -3.33
C GLY A 69 3.93 -4.37 -2.60
N LEU A 70 3.96 -3.11 -2.17
CA LEU A 70 2.79 -2.47 -1.56
C LEU A 70 1.64 -2.35 -2.57
N PHE A 71 1.97 -2.05 -3.82
CA PHE A 71 1.06 -2.01 -4.96
C PHE A 71 1.47 -3.07 -5.97
N GLY A 72 0.51 -3.78 -6.54
CA GLY A 72 0.79 -4.72 -7.63
C GLY A 72 0.93 -3.97 -8.95
N TYR A 73 0.01 -3.03 -9.20
CA TYR A 73 0.10 -2.12 -10.35
C TYR A 73 -0.56 -0.78 -10.03
N THR A 74 0.01 0.30 -10.56
CA THR A 74 -0.55 1.64 -10.47
C THR A 74 -0.70 2.27 -11.85
N ASP A 75 -1.82 2.96 -12.10
CA ASP A 75 -2.05 3.73 -13.33
C ASP A 75 -2.64 5.10 -12.98
N GLY A 76 -1.93 6.18 -13.32
CA GLY A 76 -2.37 7.54 -12.98
C GLY A 76 -2.45 7.88 -11.47
N ALA A 77 -2.03 6.97 -10.59
CA ALA A 77 -2.09 7.16 -9.14
C ALA A 77 -1.18 8.29 -8.63
N ILE A 78 -1.60 8.93 -7.54
CA ILE A 78 -0.81 9.96 -6.84
C ILE A 78 -0.30 9.38 -5.52
N ILE A 79 0.98 9.05 -5.46
CA ILE A 79 1.63 8.57 -4.23
C ILE A 79 2.63 9.63 -3.79
N SER A 80 2.47 10.18 -2.58
CA SER A 80 3.30 11.28 -2.11
C SER A 80 3.54 11.26 -0.61
N ASN A 81 4.69 11.80 -0.20
CA ASN A 81 5.12 11.89 1.21
C ASN A 81 5.09 10.54 1.94
N LEU A 82 5.40 9.47 1.22
CA LEU A 82 5.42 8.09 1.70
C LEU A 82 6.85 7.68 2.02
N THR A 83 7.06 7.14 3.22
CA THR A 83 8.33 6.52 3.61
C THR A 83 8.11 5.03 3.82
N LEU A 84 8.98 4.21 3.21
CA LEU A 84 8.99 2.76 3.35
C LEU A 84 10.28 2.34 4.07
N ALA A 85 10.19 1.43 5.04
CA ALA A 85 11.35 0.96 5.79
C ALA A 85 11.28 -0.56 6.03
N ASP A 86 12.41 -1.25 6.08
CA ASP A 86 12.44 -2.71 6.36
C ASP A 86 11.57 -3.52 5.38
N PHE A 87 11.68 -3.22 4.08
CA PHE A 87 11.02 -3.96 3.01
C PHE A 87 11.97 -5.03 2.49
N ASP A 88 11.51 -6.28 2.47
CA ASP A 88 12.19 -7.40 1.83
C ASP A 88 11.23 -8.06 0.84
N ILE A 89 11.52 -7.91 -0.46
CA ILE A 89 10.70 -8.43 -1.56
C ILE A 89 11.63 -9.23 -2.46
N THR A 90 11.39 -10.54 -2.51
CA THR A 90 12.27 -11.50 -3.21
C THR A 90 11.52 -12.35 -4.21
#